data_AF-A0A1T4WDL6-F1
#
_entry.id   AF-A0A1T4WDL6-F1
#
_cell.length_a   1.000
_cell.length_b   1.000
_cell.length_c   1.000
_cell.angle_alpha   90.00
_cell.angle_beta   90.00
_cell.angle_gamma   90.00
#
_symmetry.space_group_name_H-M   'P 1'
#
loop_
_entity.id
_entity.type
_entity.pdbx_description
1 polymer ?
#
loop_
_entity_poly.entity_id
_entity_poly.type
_entity_poly.pdbx_seq_one_letter_code
_entity_poly.pdbx_strand_id
1 'polypeptide(L)'
;MHYLNNGSQVENVPPLKPRVGTRGYFSESNDNGAPSYPGQDWFNAVIREFQTAATDGGITFDPDRFDHLSRFIQSLGANAVYDGLVGFVLPDSTVQVSPDRAFLADGAEYNRADYSKLWNKVNGTAMLVSQSLINADPETYAANYGDGDGSTTFTLPNYGLRPHLSAGGAFGGVGSTVEDHIQNIVGGFESRRSDSTGGPTITNFSGAFKGVGGTVSGGNLAYGSGSNVFNGAQFDASQVVRTGSYTEVNSSFLNFYIIHGEIA
;
A
#
# COMPACT_ATOMS: atom_id res chain seq x y z
N MET A 1 38.85 -2.45 -1.31
CA MET A 1 40.11 -3.07 -0.81
C MET A 1 40.12 -4.50 -1.31
N HIS A 2 40.99 -4.85 -2.27
CA HIS A 2 41.14 -6.23 -2.75
C HIS A 2 42.27 -6.95 -2.02
N TYR A 3 42.27 -8.29 -2.10
CA TYR A 3 43.47 -9.07 -1.84
C TYR A 3 44.61 -8.65 -2.78
N LEU A 4 45.85 -8.78 -2.30
CA LEU A 4 47.02 -8.48 -3.11
C LEU A 4 47.07 -9.45 -4.31
N ASN A 5 47.09 -8.92 -5.54
CA ASN A 5 47.05 -9.70 -6.79
C ASN A 5 48.19 -9.34 -7.75
N ASN A 6 49.40 -9.08 -7.24
CA ASN A 6 50.56 -8.65 -8.03
C ASN A 6 51.61 -9.76 -8.22
N GLY A 7 51.31 -10.99 -7.81
CA GLY A 7 52.20 -12.16 -7.89
C GLY A 7 53.05 -12.41 -6.65
N SER A 8 53.05 -11.52 -5.65
CA SER A 8 53.77 -11.72 -4.38
C SER A 8 52.89 -12.20 -3.23
N GLN A 9 51.62 -12.48 -3.50
CA GLN A 9 50.68 -12.97 -2.50
C GLN A 9 50.90 -14.45 -2.14
N VAL A 10 50.40 -14.81 -0.96
CA VAL A 10 50.35 -16.20 -0.47
C VAL A 10 48.92 -16.72 -0.53
N GLU A 11 48.76 -18.01 -0.80
CA GLU A 11 47.44 -18.64 -1.00
C GLU A 11 46.65 -18.80 0.30
N ASN A 12 47.34 -19.06 1.41
CA ASN A 12 46.73 -19.24 2.72
C ASN A 12 46.93 -18.00 3.60
N VAL A 13 45.90 -17.62 4.36
CA VAL A 13 45.98 -16.53 5.32
C VAL A 13 47.08 -16.83 6.34
N PRO A 14 48.10 -15.95 6.48
CA PRO A 14 49.14 -16.14 7.47
C PRO A 14 48.57 -16.20 8.89
N PRO A 15 49.16 -16.99 9.80
CA PRO A 15 48.75 -17.01 11.19
C PRO A 15 48.91 -15.61 11.80
N LEU A 16 47.89 -15.17 12.54
CA LEU A 16 47.90 -13.88 13.23
C LEU A 16 49.06 -13.84 14.23
N LYS A 17 49.88 -12.80 14.18
CA LYS A 17 50.92 -12.60 15.19
C LYS A 17 50.27 -12.26 16.54
N PRO A 18 50.87 -12.70 17.67
CA PRO A 18 50.42 -12.29 18.99
C PRO A 18 50.37 -10.76 19.11
N ARG A 19 49.31 -10.23 19.73
CA ARG A 19 49.23 -8.81 20.05
C ARG A 19 50.22 -8.49 21.17
N VAL A 20 51.08 -7.51 20.95
CA VAL A 20 52.08 -7.06 21.93
C VAL A 20 51.84 -5.57 22.23
N GLY A 21 51.88 -5.21 23.51
CA GLY A 21 51.73 -3.82 23.97
C GLY A 21 50.28 -3.38 24.25
N THR A 22 50.14 -2.11 24.62
CA THR A 22 48.86 -1.42 24.88
C THR A 22 48.31 -0.79 23.60
N ARG A 23 46.98 -0.63 23.51
CA ARG A 23 46.35 0.04 22.35
C ARG A 23 46.91 1.45 22.16
N GLY A 24 47.15 1.84 20.91
CA GLY A 24 47.70 3.15 20.53
C GLY A 24 47.44 3.50 19.07
N TYR A 25 47.84 4.70 18.67
CA TYR A 25 47.75 5.20 17.29
C TYR A 25 49.10 5.12 16.59
N PHE A 26 49.10 5.23 15.26
CA PHE A 26 50.34 5.37 14.51
C PHE A 26 51.06 6.67 14.89
N SER A 27 52.38 6.62 15.04
CA SER A 27 53.23 7.78 15.27
C SER A 27 54.36 7.84 14.24
N GLU A 28 54.73 9.06 13.84
CA GLU A 28 55.92 9.30 13.02
C GLU A 28 57.22 9.20 13.85
N SER A 29 57.09 9.29 15.17
CA SER A 29 58.18 9.09 16.14
C SER A 29 57.59 8.56 17.44
N ASN A 30 57.86 7.30 17.78
CA ASN A 30 57.58 6.76 19.11
C ASN A 30 58.64 7.22 20.14
N ASP A 31 58.56 6.72 21.38
CA ASP A 31 59.49 7.04 22.48
C ASP A 31 60.96 6.71 22.15
N ASN A 32 61.20 5.88 21.13
CA ASN A 32 62.53 5.51 20.63
C ASN A 32 62.92 6.23 19.33
N GLY A 33 62.18 7.26 18.93
CA GLY A 33 62.46 8.01 17.70
C GLY A 33 62.11 7.28 16.40
N ALA A 34 61.41 6.14 16.48
CA ALA A 34 61.09 5.32 15.32
C ALA A 34 59.62 5.48 14.90
N PRO A 35 59.32 5.60 13.59
CA PRO A 35 57.96 5.56 13.09
C PRO A 35 57.32 4.18 13.30
N SER A 36 56.02 4.18 13.59
CA SER A 36 55.22 2.96 13.64
C SER A 36 54.70 2.59 12.25
N TYR A 37 54.78 1.31 11.88
CA TYR A 37 54.24 0.80 10.62
C TYR A 37 53.24 -0.32 10.86
N PRO A 38 52.07 -0.31 10.19
CA PRO A 38 51.16 -1.45 10.21
C PRO A 38 51.79 -2.67 9.54
N GLY A 39 51.69 -3.82 10.19
CA GLY A 39 52.08 -5.11 9.61
C GLY A 39 51.01 -5.68 8.67
N GLN A 40 51.37 -6.77 7.97
CA GLN A 40 50.46 -7.50 7.06
C GLN A 40 49.11 -7.86 7.72
N ASP A 41 49.12 -8.21 9.01
CA ASP A 41 47.92 -8.63 9.74
C ASP A 41 46.90 -7.48 9.84
N TRP A 42 47.37 -6.24 9.96
CA TRP A 42 46.52 -5.05 9.99
C TRP A 42 45.86 -4.83 8.62
N PHE A 43 46.63 -4.87 7.53
CA PHE A 43 46.08 -4.72 6.19
C PHE A 43 45.10 -5.84 5.82
N ASN A 44 45.44 -7.09 6.15
CA ASN A 44 44.56 -8.24 5.90
C ASN A 44 43.29 -8.20 6.76
N ALA A 45 43.34 -7.63 7.96
CA ALA A 45 42.15 -7.39 8.78
C ALA A 45 41.26 -6.33 8.13
N VAL A 46 41.83 -5.20 7.72
CA VAL A 46 41.09 -4.11 7.06
C VAL A 46 40.46 -4.57 5.75
N ILE A 47 41.18 -5.31 4.89
CA ILE A 47 40.64 -5.89 3.65
C ILE A 47 39.43 -6.78 3.96
N ARG A 48 39.54 -7.66 4.97
CA ARG A 48 38.45 -8.56 5.37
C ARG A 48 37.24 -7.80 5.89
N GLU A 49 37.42 -6.83 6.77
CA GLU A 49 36.31 -5.99 7.28
C GLU A 49 35.55 -5.31 6.13
N PHE A 50 36.27 -4.76 5.14
CA PHE A 50 35.62 -4.14 3.98
C PHE A 50 34.94 -5.15 3.06
N GLN A 51 35.52 -6.34 2.86
CA GLN A 51 34.89 -7.39 2.05
C GLN A 51 33.65 -7.98 2.72
N THR A 52 33.71 -8.20 4.04
CA THR A 52 32.55 -8.60 4.85
C THR A 52 31.45 -7.55 4.76
N ALA A 53 31.77 -6.28 5.01
CA ALA A 53 30.79 -5.19 4.92
C ALA A 53 30.17 -5.08 3.52
N ALA A 54 30.97 -5.17 2.44
CA ALA A 54 30.44 -5.15 1.08
C ALA A 54 29.52 -6.34 0.79
N THR A 55 29.90 -7.55 1.25
CA THR A 55 29.09 -8.77 1.10
C THR A 55 27.77 -8.65 1.86
N ASP A 56 27.81 -8.19 3.11
CA ASP A 56 26.62 -7.96 3.93
C ASP A 56 25.69 -6.92 3.32
N GLY A 57 26.25 -5.93 2.61
CA GLY A 57 25.49 -4.94 1.83
C GLY A 57 24.99 -5.42 0.47
N GLY A 58 25.18 -6.71 0.12
CA GLY A 58 24.76 -7.28 -1.16
C GLY A 58 25.60 -6.81 -2.36
N ILE A 59 26.81 -6.29 -2.13
CA ILE A 59 27.68 -5.77 -3.18
C ILE A 59 28.75 -6.81 -3.49
N THR A 60 28.63 -7.43 -4.67
CA THR A 60 29.69 -8.30 -5.20
C THR A 60 30.98 -7.50 -5.39
N PHE A 61 32.06 -8.02 -4.83
CA PHE A 61 33.38 -7.41 -4.94
C PHE A 61 33.93 -7.53 -6.38
N ASP A 62 34.34 -6.41 -6.96
CA ASP A 62 34.97 -6.32 -8.29
C ASP A 62 36.37 -5.68 -8.15
N PRO A 63 37.48 -6.37 -8.47
CA PRO A 63 38.83 -5.81 -8.30
C PRO A 63 39.09 -4.57 -9.18
N ASP A 64 38.33 -4.38 -10.27
CA ASP A 64 38.51 -3.28 -11.21
C ASP A 64 37.63 -2.06 -10.89
N ARG A 65 36.88 -2.10 -9.78
CA ARG A 65 36.03 -0.99 -9.31
C ARG A 65 36.48 -0.43 -7.96
N PHE A 66 36.40 0.89 -7.85
CA PHE A 66 36.84 1.62 -6.64
C PHE A 66 35.69 2.29 -5.88
N ASP A 67 34.43 1.95 -6.19
CA ASP A 67 33.22 2.57 -5.65
C ASP A 67 32.46 1.71 -4.62
N HIS A 68 32.96 0.50 -4.28
CA HIS A 68 32.30 -0.44 -3.35
C HIS A 68 31.89 0.17 -2.01
N LEU A 69 32.76 1.00 -1.41
CA LEU A 69 32.45 1.65 -0.12
C LEU A 69 31.31 2.66 -0.26
N SER A 70 31.30 3.43 -1.34
CA SER A 70 30.22 4.39 -1.63
C SER A 70 28.90 3.66 -1.85
N ARG A 71 28.92 2.58 -2.65
CA ARG A 71 27.76 1.72 -2.88
C ARG A 71 27.26 1.08 -1.58
N PHE A 72 28.17 0.65 -0.71
CA PHE A 72 27.82 0.07 0.60
C PHE A 72 27.08 1.10 1.47
N ILE A 73 27.63 2.31 1.60
CA ILE A 73 26.99 3.38 2.37
C ILE A 73 25.62 3.76 1.78
N GLN A 74 25.49 3.80 0.46
CA GLN A 74 24.19 4.02 -0.20
C GLN A 74 23.20 2.89 0.06
N SER A 75 23.68 1.64 0.08
CA SER A 75 22.85 0.45 0.36
C SER A 75 22.33 0.43 1.79
N LEU A 76 23.12 0.90 2.77
CA LEU A 76 22.69 1.00 4.17
C LEU A 76 21.51 1.96 4.33
N GLY A 77 21.52 3.08 3.61
CA GLY A 77 20.43 4.05 3.63
C GLY A 77 19.17 3.55 2.92
N ALA A 78 19.32 2.92 1.75
CA ALA A 78 18.19 2.43 0.98
C ALA A 78 17.54 1.21 1.65
N ASN A 79 18.31 0.18 1.98
CA ASN A 79 17.77 -1.10 2.47
C ASN A 79 17.13 -0.96 3.86
N ALA A 80 17.71 -0.15 4.75
CA ALA A 80 17.10 0.13 6.05
C ALA A 80 15.75 0.86 5.92
N VAL A 81 15.61 1.73 4.92
CA VAL A 81 14.33 2.40 4.64
C VAL A 81 13.30 1.39 4.13
N TYR A 82 13.65 0.53 3.16
CA TYR A 82 12.70 -0.45 2.63
C TYR A 82 12.30 -1.52 3.64
N ASP A 83 13.22 -1.95 4.51
CA ASP A 83 12.90 -2.87 5.62
C ASP A 83 11.88 -2.26 6.59
N GLY A 84 11.99 -0.95 6.85
CA GLY A 84 11.02 -0.21 7.66
C GLY A 84 9.64 -0.05 7.00
N LEU A 85 9.57 -0.18 5.67
CA LEU A 85 8.36 -0.01 4.87
C LEU A 85 7.70 -1.33 4.47
N VAL A 86 8.23 -2.48 4.87
CA VAL A 86 7.62 -3.78 4.55
C VAL A 86 6.17 -3.84 5.04
N GLY A 87 5.26 -4.22 4.13
CA GLY A 87 3.82 -4.27 4.35
C GLY A 87 3.09 -2.93 4.15
N PHE A 88 3.80 -1.83 3.84
CA PHE A 88 3.14 -0.58 3.46
C PHE A 88 2.47 -0.73 2.10
N VAL A 89 1.24 -0.22 2.03
CA VAL A 89 0.47 -0.07 0.79
C VAL A 89 0.71 1.31 0.24
N LEU A 90 1.19 1.41 -0.99
CA LEU A 90 1.45 2.67 -1.67
C LEU A 90 0.63 2.78 -2.95
N PRO A 91 -0.10 3.89 -3.15
CA PRO A 91 -0.72 4.18 -4.43
C PRO A 91 0.35 4.65 -5.43
N ASP A 92 0.34 4.09 -6.62
CA ASP A 92 1.20 4.48 -7.74
C ASP A 92 0.38 5.18 -8.83
N SER A 93 0.87 6.34 -9.25
CA SER A 93 0.30 7.15 -10.34
C SER A 93 0.81 6.73 -11.72
N THR A 94 1.71 5.76 -11.77
CA THR A 94 2.27 5.22 -13.01
C THR A 94 1.78 3.79 -13.27
N VAL A 95 2.10 3.29 -14.47
CA VAL A 95 1.87 1.90 -14.88
C VAL A 95 3.14 1.05 -14.77
N GLN A 96 4.21 1.59 -14.17
CA GLN A 96 5.48 0.91 -14.12
C GLN A 96 5.48 -0.12 -13.00
N VAL A 97 5.51 -1.39 -13.38
CA VAL A 97 5.63 -2.49 -12.42
C VAL A 97 6.98 -2.37 -11.72
N SER A 98 6.97 -2.42 -10.38
CA SER A 98 8.18 -2.43 -9.55
C SER A 98 8.34 -3.78 -8.81
N PRO A 99 8.40 -4.91 -9.54
CA PRO A 99 8.37 -6.25 -8.93
C PRO A 99 9.61 -6.55 -8.07
N ASP A 100 10.69 -5.79 -8.26
CA ASP A 100 11.94 -5.96 -7.51
C ASP A 100 11.81 -5.59 -6.02
N ARG A 101 10.79 -4.79 -5.67
CA ARG A 101 10.63 -4.27 -4.29
C ARG A 101 9.19 -4.28 -3.78
N ALA A 102 8.21 -4.38 -4.67
CA ALA A 102 6.81 -4.38 -4.30
C ALA A 102 5.96 -5.25 -5.24
N PHE A 103 4.92 -5.85 -4.67
CA PHE A 103 3.92 -6.57 -5.44
C PHE A 103 2.74 -5.70 -5.77
N LEU A 104 2.10 -5.97 -6.90
CA LEU A 104 0.76 -5.47 -7.14
C LEU A 104 -0.21 -6.16 -6.16
N ALA A 105 -1.10 -5.40 -5.55
CA ALA A 105 -2.12 -5.92 -4.64
C ALA A 105 -3.34 -6.46 -5.40
N ASP A 106 -3.13 -7.55 -6.12
CA ASP A 106 -4.10 -8.19 -7.04
C ASP A 106 -4.62 -9.55 -6.55
N GLY A 107 -4.25 -9.97 -5.34
CA GLY A 107 -4.61 -11.29 -4.81
C GLY A 107 -3.67 -12.43 -5.21
N ALA A 108 -2.56 -12.15 -5.91
CA ALA A 108 -1.62 -13.18 -6.32
C ALA A 108 -0.98 -13.94 -5.15
N GLU A 109 -0.56 -15.16 -5.43
CA GLU A 109 0.02 -16.11 -4.48
C GLU A 109 1.55 -16.15 -4.62
N TYR A 110 2.24 -16.12 -3.48
CA TYR A 110 3.70 -16.09 -3.41
C TYR A 110 4.24 -17.06 -2.35
N ASN A 111 5.48 -17.52 -2.54
CA ASN A 111 6.17 -18.37 -1.58
C ASN A 111 6.59 -17.60 -0.32
N ARG A 112 6.33 -18.19 0.85
CA ARG A 112 6.76 -17.64 2.15
C ARG A 112 8.28 -17.63 2.31
N ALA A 113 8.97 -18.59 1.69
CA ALA A 113 10.43 -18.71 1.76
C ALA A 113 11.13 -17.58 0.97
N ASP A 114 10.58 -17.23 -0.19
CA ASP A 114 11.13 -16.19 -1.05
C ASP A 114 10.83 -14.78 -0.49
N TYR A 115 9.72 -14.63 0.26
CA TYR A 115 9.24 -13.37 0.81
C TYR A 115 9.03 -13.39 2.32
N SER A 116 10.06 -13.83 3.02
CA SER A 116 10.06 -14.06 4.47
C SER A 116 9.78 -12.80 5.29
N LYS A 117 10.28 -11.63 4.89
CA LYS A 117 10.09 -10.36 5.62
C LYS A 117 8.61 -9.96 5.68
N LEU A 118 7.93 -10.01 4.53
CA LEU A 118 6.51 -9.69 4.43
C LEU A 118 5.67 -10.73 5.17
N TRP A 119 5.96 -12.02 4.98
CA TRP A 119 5.26 -13.09 5.67
C TRP A 119 5.36 -12.94 7.20
N ASN A 120 6.55 -12.70 7.74
CA ASN A 120 6.75 -12.53 9.18
C ASN A 120 6.00 -11.32 9.76
N LYS A 121 5.75 -10.28 8.97
CA LYS A 121 4.94 -9.12 9.38
C LYS A 121 3.46 -9.44 9.48
N VAL A 122 2.96 -10.28 8.59
CA VAL A 122 1.53 -10.58 8.46
C VAL A 122 1.13 -11.78 9.31
N ASN A 123 2.04 -12.74 9.48
CA ASN A 123 1.78 -13.97 10.24
C ASN A 123 1.40 -13.65 11.70
N GLY A 124 0.31 -14.25 12.17
CA GLY A 124 -0.22 -14.02 13.51
C GLY A 124 -0.97 -12.69 13.70
N THR A 125 -1.17 -11.91 12.63
CA THR A 125 -2.03 -10.72 12.67
C THR A 125 -3.46 -11.07 12.29
N ALA A 126 -4.41 -10.22 12.68
CA ALA A 126 -5.82 -10.36 12.28
C ALA A 126 -6.06 -10.15 10.78
N MET A 127 -5.05 -9.68 10.04
CA MET A 127 -5.14 -9.50 8.59
C MET A 127 -4.94 -10.81 7.82
N LEU A 128 -4.35 -11.83 8.45
CA LEU A 128 -4.19 -13.16 7.86
C LEU A 128 -5.47 -13.98 8.10
N VAL A 129 -6.11 -14.41 7.03
CA VAL A 129 -7.31 -15.25 7.07
C VAL A 129 -7.10 -16.53 6.26
N SER A 130 -7.95 -17.53 6.49
CA SER A 130 -7.94 -18.74 5.67
C SER A 130 -8.25 -18.41 4.21
N GLN A 131 -7.50 -19.00 3.28
CA GLN A 131 -7.74 -18.92 1.86
C GLN A 131 -9.14 -19.45 1.50
N SER A 132 -9.68 -20.39 2.28
CA SER A 132 -11.05 -20.86 2.09
C SER A 132 -12.10 -19.78 2.31
N LEU A 133 -11.86 -18.82 3.23
CA LEU A 133 -12.75 -17.70 3.48
C LEU A 133 -12.69 -16.70 2.32
N ILE A 134 -11.47 -16.38 1.86
CA ILE A 134 -11.27 -15.51 0.69
C ILE A 134 -11.92 -16.10 -0.56
N ASN A 135 -11.77 -17.40 -0.80
CA ASN A 135 -12.37 -18.04 -1.97
C ASN A 135 -13.91 -18.08 -1.91
N ALA A 136 -14.48 -18.12 -0.70
CA ALA A 136 -15.93 -18.12 -0.51
C ALA A 136 -16.52 -16.71 -0.67
N ASP A 137 -15.80 -15.68 -0.25
CA ASP A 137 -16.24 -14.28 -0.31
C ASP A 137 -15.04 -13.33 -0.57
N PRO A 138 -14.60 -13.22 -1.83
CA PRO A 138 -13.36 -12.50 -2.16
C PRO A 138 -13.48 -11.00 -1.94
N GLU A 139 -14.68 -10.42 -2.04
CA GLU A 139 -14.88 -8.99 -1.84
C GLU A 139 -14.88 -8.60 -0.36
N THR A 140 -15.43 -9.44 0.51
CA THR A 140 -15.39 -9.20 1.97
C THR A 140 -13.97 -9.23 2.50
N TYR A 141 -13.14 -10.16 2.00
CA TYR A 141 -11.76 -10.35 2.44
C TYR A 141 -10.72 -9.70 1.51
N ALA A 142 -11.13 -8.77 0.64
CA ALA A 142 -10.27 -8.12 -0.34
C ALA A 142 -9.05 -7.40 0.28
N ALA A 143 -9.14 -6.96 1.53
CA ALA A 143 -8.07 -6.27 2.25
C ALA A 143 -7.21 -7.20 3.13
N ASN A 144 -7.45 -8.51 3.09
CA ASN A 144 -6.77 -9.50 3.89
C ASN A 144 -5.70 -10.26 3.09
N TYR A 145 -4.73 -10.80 3.82
CA TYR A 145 -3.81 -11.79 3.29
C TYR A 145 -4.41 -13.18 3.50
N GLY A 146 -4.24 -14.09 2.55
CA GLY A 146 -4.62 -15.49 2.71
C GLY A 146 -3.44 -16.35 3.12
N ASP A 147 -3.74 -17.47 3.79
CA ASP A 147 -2.76 -18.50 4.11
C ASP A 147 -2.35 -19.36 2.90
N GLY A 148 -2.85 -19.05 1.69
CA GLY A 148 -2.45 -19.70 0.43
C GLY A 148 -2.81 -21.18 0.41
N ASP A 149 -1.80 -22.03 0.22
CA ASP A 149 -1.89 -23.49 0.31
C ASP A 149 -1.95 -24.03 1.76
N GLY A 150 -1.88 -23.14 2.75
CA GLY A 150 -1.85 -23.46 4.18
C GLY A 150 -0.46 -23.86 4.71
N SER A 151 0.58 -23.92 3.88
CA SER A 151 1.89 -24.44 4.25
C SER A 151 3.06 -23.59 3.74
N THR A 152 3.21 -23.46 2.42
CA THR A 152 4.39 -22.89 1.77
C THR A 152 4.14 -21.53 1.13
N THR A 153 2.87 -21.18 0.89
CA THR A 153 2.50 -19.96 0.17
C THR A 153 1.59 -19.05 0.99
N PHE A 154 1.41 -17.82 0.51
CA PHE A 154 0.44 -16.87 1.04
C PHE A 154 -0.09 -16.01 -0.10
N THR A 155 -1.31 -15.49 0.03
CA THR A 155 -1.91 -14.60 -0.97
C THR A 155 -1.94 -13.17 -0.47
N LEU A 156 -1.82 -12.24 -1.40
CA LEU A 156 -1.89 -10.80 -1.11
C LEU A 156 -3.35 -10.33 -0.99
N PRO A 157 -3.58 -9.16 -0.39
CA PRO A 157 -4.80 -8.39 -0.59
C PRO A 157 -5.06 -8.12 -2.07
N ASN A 158 -6.34 -8.03 -2.43
CA ASN A 158 -6.82 -7.64 -3.75
C ASN A 158 -7.59 -6.31 -3.66
N TYR A 159 -6.87 -5.19 -3.70
CA TYR A 159 -7.49 -3.86 -3.65
C TYR A 159 -8.22 -3.49 -4.95
N GLY A 160 -8.09 -4.30 -6.01
CA GLY A 160 -8.91 -4.16 -7.22
C GLY A 160 -10.39 -4.46 -6.99
N LEU A 161 -10.72 -5.31 -6.01
CA LEU A 161 -12.11 -5.64 -5.65
C LEU A 161 -12.76 -4.57 -4.76
N ARG A 162 -11.96 -3.80 -4.02
CA ARG A 162 -12.42 -2.70 -3.15
C ARG A 162 -11.55 -1.46 -3.37
N PRO A 163 -11.92 -0.58 -4.31
CA PRO A 163 -11.05 0.51 -4.78
C PRO A 163 -10.89 1.67 -3.77
N HIS A 164 -11.62 1.65 -2.66
CA HIS A 164 -11.60 2.72 -1.66
C HIS A 164 -10.92 2.25 -0.37
N LEU A 165 -9.86 2.95 0.01
CA LEU A 165 -9.18 2.77 1.28
C LEU A 165 -9.71 3.80 2.29
N SER A 166 -10.03 3.34 3.49
CA SER A 166 -10.37 4.18 4.63
C SER A 166 -9.43 3.87 5.80
N ALA A 167 -9.21 4.86 6.67
CA ALA A 167 -8.36 4.67 7.84
C ALA A 167 -9.01 3.68 8.83
N GLY A 168 -8.24 2.70 9.29
CA GLY A 168 -8.66 1.78 10.35
C GLY A 168 -8.91 2.51 11.67
N GLY A 169 -9.88 2.04 12.45
CA GLY A 169 -10.25 2.50 13.79
C GLY A 169 -11.65 3.08 13.87
N ALA A 170 -11.92 4.19 13.17
CA ALA A 170 -13.16 4.95 13.34
C ALA A 170 -14.39 4.30 12.66
N PHE A 171 -14.18 3.60 11.54
CA PHE A 171 -15.25 3.07 10.69
C PHE A 171 -15.09 1.58 10.35
N GLY A 172 -14.09 0.91 10.92
CA GLY A 172 -13.74 -0.48 10.66
C GLY A 172 -12.33 -0.81 11.17
N GLY A 173 -12.01 -2.10 11.32
CA GLY A 173 -10.65 -2.54 11.66
C GLY A 173 -9.72 -2.49 10.45
N VAL A 174 -8.40 -2.60 10.67
CA VAL A 174 -7.47 -2.82 9.55
C VAL A 174 -7.78 -4.18 8.92
N GLY A 175 -7.96 -4.20 7.59
CA GLY A 175 -8.32 -5.41 6.85
C GLY A 175 -9.82 -5.68 6.74
N SER A 176 -10.70 -4.92 7.42
CA SER A 176 -12.15 -5.05 7.21
C SER A 176 -12.61 -4.27 5.98
N THR A 177 -13.60 -4.80 5.27
CA THR A 177 -14.29 -4.10 4.18
C THR A 177 -15.70 -3.68 4.61
N VAL A 178 -16.25 -2.70 3.91
CA VAL A 178 -17.61 -2.20 4.11
C VAL A 178 -18.23 -2.02 2.73
N GLU A 179 -19.49 -2.40 2.59
CA GLU A 179 -20.27 -2.17 1.37
C GLU A 179 -20.55 -0.69 1.11
N ASP A 180 -20.95 -0.39 -0.12
CA ASP A 180 -21.45 0.93 -0.45
C ASP A 180 -22.77 1.21 0.26
N HIS A 181 -22.89 2.41 0.81
CA HIS A 181 -24.11 2.90 1.44
C HIS A 181 -24.46 4.27 0.89
N ILE A 182 -25.74 4.48 0.58
CA ILE A 182 -26.27 5.81 0.24
C ILE A 182 -26.80 6.50 1.49
N GLN A 183 -26.73 7.83 1.50
CA GLN A 183 -27.42 8.64 2.51
C GLN A 183 -28.93 8.61 2.28
N ASN A 184 -29.71 8.92 3.32
CA ASN A 184 -31.16 9.01 3.23
C ASN A 184 -31.60 10.00 2.15
N ILE A 185 -32.48 9.55 1.25
CA ILE A 185 -33.12 10.38 0.23
C ILE A 185 -34.49 10.80 0.75
N VAL A 186 -34.70 12.10 0.90
CA VAL A 186 -35.94 12.66 1.46
C VAL A 186 -36.70 13.43 0.39
N GLY A 187 -38.02 13.29 0.39
CA GLY A 187 -38.93 14.08 -0.41
C GLY A 187 -40.36 13.93 0.10
N GLY A 188 -41.26 14.76 -0.41
CA GLY A 188 -42.65 14.75 0.00
C GLY A 188 -43.58 15.34 -1.05
N PHE A 189 -44.86 15.02 -0.90
CA PHE A 189 -45.95 15.62 -1.64
C PHE A 189 -47.19 15.63 -0.76
N GLU A 190 -48.14 16.51 -1.07
CA GLU A 190 -49.44 16.57 -0.42
C GLU A 190 -50.50 15.94 -1.31
N SER A 191 -51.27 15.00 -0.77
CA SER A 191 -52.50 14.51 -1.40
C SER A 191 -53.69 15.28 -0.83
N ARG A 192 -54.46 15.91 -1.72
CA ARG A 192 -55.70 16.61 -1.37
C ARG A 192 -56.89 15.90 -2.01
N ARG A 193 -57.98 15.74 -1.26
CA ARG A 193 -59.25 15.24 -1.81
C ARG A 193 -60.03 16.43 -2.34
N SER A 194 -60.38 16.41 -3.62
CA SER A 194 -61.29 17.41 -4.18
C SER A 194 -62.70 17.18 -3.60
N ASP A 195 -63.30 18.25 -3.09
CA ASP A 195 -64.59 18.25 -2.38
C ASP A 195 -65.81 18.24 -3.33
N SER A 196 -65.60 18.38 -4.64
CA SER A 196 -66.67 18.47 -5.64
C SER A 196 -66.31 17.68 -6.91
N THR A 197 -66.75 16.43 -6.97
CA THR A 197 -66.75 15.57 -8.19
C THR A 197 -65.39 15.21 -8.82
N GLY A 198 -64.27 15.79 -8.35
CA GLY A 198 -62.93 15.52 -8.84
C GLY A 198 -62.23 14.34 -8.15
N GLY A 199 -61.35 13.65 -8.88
CA GLY A 199 -60.46 12.63 -8.32
C GLY A 199 -59.45 13.20 -7.30
N PRO A 200 -58.71 12.34 -6.57
CA PRO A 200 -57.66 12.79 -5.67
C PRO A 200 -56.57 13.54 -6.44
N THR A 201 -56.08 14.63 -5.87
CA THR A 201 -55.08 15.50 -6.49
C THR A 201 -53.81 15.57 -5.66
N ILE A 202 -52.66 15.66 -6.33
CA ILE A 202 -51.36 15.72 -5.68
C ILE A 202 -50.69 17.06 -5.99
N THR A 203 -50.20 17.72 -4.96
CA THR A 203 -49.58 19.06 -4.99
C THR A 203 -48.36 19.13 -4.08
N ASN A 204 -47.62 20.25 -4.08
CA ASN A 204 -46.51 20.52 -3.15
C ASN A 204 -45.40 19.46 -3.14
N PHE A 205 -44.92 19.09 -4.34
CA PHE A 205 -43.79 18.20 -4.51
C PHE A 205 -42.48 18.83 -4.02
N SER A 206 -41.65 18.03 -3.35
CA SER A 206 -40.32 18.43 -2.89
C SER A 206 -39.36 17.23 -2.83
N GLY A 207 -38.06 17.51 -2.86
CA GLY A 207 -37.01 16.50 -2.79
C GLY A 207 -37.06 15.54 -3.98
N ALA A 208 -37.02 14.25 -3.71
CA ALA A 208 -36.99 13.21 -4.76
C ALA A 208 -38.35 12.92 -5.42
N PHE A 209 -39.41 13.68 -5.14
CA PHE A 209 -40.72 13.48 -5.78
C PHE A 209 -41.04 14.59 -6.78
N LYS A 210 -41.60 14.21 -7.93
CA LYS A 210 -42.16 15.12 -8.93
C LYS A 210 -43.56 14.71 -9.37
N GLY A 211 -44.35 15.67 -9.82
CA GLY A 211 -45.69 15.41 -10.34
C GLY A 211 -45.67 14.85 -11.76
N VAL A 212 -46.55 13.88 -12.03
CA VAL A 212 -46.76 13.29 -13.36
C VAL A 212 -48.24 13.31 -13.73
N GLY A 213 -48.53 13.43 -15.04
CA GLY A 213 -49.91 13.47 -15.55
C GLY A 213 -50.70 14.71 -15.12
N GLY A 214 -50.02 15.86 -14.99
CA GLY A 214 -50.64 17.11 -14.55
C GLY A 214 -51.55 17.73 -15.60
N THR A 215 -52.66 18.32 -15.14
CA THR A 215 -53.47 19.25 -15.94
C THR A 215 -53.28 20.63 -15.32
N VAL A 216 -52.93 21.64 -16.12
CA VAL A 216 -52.93 23.02 -15.65
C VAL A 216 -54.38 23.39 -15.37
N SER A 217 -54.77 23.43 -14.10
CA SER A 217 -56.07 23.96 -13.73
C SER A 217 -56.00 25.47 -13.95
N GLY A 218 -56.56 25.94 -15.06
CA GLY A 218 -56.67 27.36 -15.38
C GLY A 218 -57.35 28.09 -14.23
N GLY A 219 -56.59 28.90 -13.49
CA GLY A 219 -57.13 29.76 -12.45
C GLY A 219 -58.07 30.80 -13.06
N ASN A 220 -59.07 31.21 -12.29
CA ASN A 220 -59.89 32.37 -12.64
C ASN A 220 -58.98 33.61 -12.80
N LEU A 221 -58.97 34.24 -13.99
CA LEU A 221 -58.12 35.40 -14.32
C LEU A 221 -58.26 36.57 -13.33
N ALA A 222 -59.36 36.63 -12.57
CA ALA A 222 -59.63 37.65 -11.57
C ALA A 222 -58.87 37.47 -10.23
N TYR A 223 -58.33 36.29 -9.93
CA TYR A 223 -57.72 35.97 -8.62
C TYR A 223 -56.26 35.49 -8.67
N GLY A 224 -55.63 35.47 -9.86
CA GLY A 224 -54.17 35.47 -10.00
C GLY A 224 -53.39 34.28 -9.42
N SER A 225 -54.01 33.13 -9.14
CA SER A 225 -53.30 31.94 -8.67
C SER A 225 -53.75 30.68 -9.39
N GLY A 226 -52.95 30.22 -10.34
CA GLY A 226 -53.06 28.88 -10.92
C GLY A 226 -52.19 27.92 -10.11
N SER A 227 -52.78 26.84 -9.59
CA SER A 227 -52.02 25.76 -8.96
C SER A 227 -51.84 24.62 -9.97
N ASN A 228 -50.62 24.12 -10.09
CA ASN A 228 -50.35 22.90 -10.85
C ASN A 228 -50.85 21.70 -10.04
N VAL A 229 -51.77 20.94 -10.62
CA VAL A 229 -52.40 19.80 -9.98
C VAL A 229 -52.04 18.53 -10.76
N PHE A 230 -51.57 17.52 -10.05
CA PHE A 230 -51.08 16.28 -10.64
C PHE A 230 -51.91 15.08 -10.22
N ASN A 231 -52.10 14.14 -11.14
CA ASN A 231 -52.84 12.90 -10.90
C ASN A 231 -51.91 11.75 -10.43
N GLY A 232 -50.60 12.00 -10.40
CA GLY A 232 -49.62 11.04 -9.93
C GLY A 232 -48.36 11.70 -9.37
N ALA A 233 -47.67 10.95 -8.52
CA ALA A 233 -46.35 11.28 -8.00
C ALA A 233 -45.35 10.26 -8.58
N GLN A 234 -44.20 10.74 -9.02
CA GLN A 234 -43.08 9.89 -9.42
C GLN A 234 -41.91 10.15 -8.47
N PHE A 235 -41.34 9.08 -7.93
CA PHE A 235 -40.03 9.15 -7.29
C PHE A 235 -38.93 9.17 -8.35
N ASP A 236 -38.06 10.16 -8.26
CA ASP A 236 -36.92 10.36 -9.13
C ASP A 236 -35.73 10.84 -8.31
N ALA A 237 -34.87 9.91 -7.91
CA ALA A 237 -33.68 10.18 -7.11
C ALA A 237 -32.72 11.17 -7.82
N SER A 238 -32.72 11.23 -9.16
CA SER A 238 -31.85 12.13 -9.92
C SER A 238 -32.09 13.62 -9.63
N GLN A 239 -33.22 13.96 -9.00
CA GLN A 239 -33.53 15.33 -8.59
C GLN A 239 -32.70 15.81 -7.39
N VAL A 240 -32.15 14.90 -6.59
CA VAL A 240 -31.43 15.24 -5.36
C VAL A 240 -30.06 14.56 -5.25
N VAL A 241 -29.79 13.55 -6.07
CA VAL A 241 -28.49 12.88 -6.13
C VAL A 241 -28.05 12.66 -7.58
N ARG A 242 -26.73 12.57 -7.80
CA ARG A 242 -26.19 12.11 -9.09
C ARG A 242 -26.50 10.63 -9.25
N THR A 243 -26.70 10.18 -10.49
CA THR A 243 -27.05 8.79 -10.79
C THR A 243 -25.95 8.14 -11.63
N GLY A 244 -25.79 6.84 -11.44
CA GLY A 244 -24.85 5.97 -12.14
C GLY A 244 -25.30 4.51 -11.95
N SER A 245 -24.58 3.57 -12.56
CA SER A 245 -24.87 2.14 -12.41
C SER A 245 -24.46 1.58 -11.05
N TYR A 246 -23.57 2.28 -10.33
CA TYR A 246 -23.06 1.92 -9.02
C TYR A 246 -23.00 3.17 -8.13
N THR A 247 -23.08 2.98 -6.82
CA THR A 247 -22.81 4.05 -5.86
C THR A 247 -21.31 4.28 -5.82
N GLU A 248 -20.86 5.43 -6.30
CA GLU A 248 -19.44 5.78 -6.31
C GLU A 248 -19.22 7.21 -5.84
N VAL A 249 -18.10 7.42 -5.16
CA VAL A 249 -17.58 8.76 -4.88
C VAL A 249 -16.72 9.21 -6.05
N ASN A 250 -16.53 10.52 -6.20
CA ASN A 250 -15.62 11.03 -7.21
C ASN A 250 -14.19 10.53 -6.92
N SER A 251 -13.63 9.75 -7.85
CA SER A 251 -12.46 8.90 -7.57
C SER A 251 -11.38 9.03 -8.64
N SER A 252 -10.13 8.89 -8.19
CA SER A 252 -8.97 8.68 -9.05
C SER A 252 -8.51 7.25 -8.89
N PHE A 253 -8.35 6.53 -10.00
CA PHE A 253 -7.90 5.14 -10.00
C PHE A 253 -6.37 5.09 -10.08
N LEU A 254 -5.76 4.38 -9.12
CA LEU A 254 -4.32 4.19 -8.98
C LEU A 254 -4.04 2.71 -8.73
N ASN A 255 -2.86 2.25 -9.12
CA ASN A 255 -2.43 0.90 -8.76
C ASN A 255 -1.97 0.89 -7.30
N PHE A 256 -2.27 -0.18 -6.57
CA PHE A 256 -1.82 -0.34 -5.20
C PHE A 256 -0.71 -1.37 -5.14
N TYR A 257 0.43 -0.96 -4.59
CA TYR A 257 1.60 -1.82 -4.40
C TYR A 257 1.87 -2.08 -2.93
N ILE A 258 2.34 -3.28 -2.62
CA ILE A 258 2.72 -3.73 -1.27
C ILE A 258 4.21 -4.00 -1.25
N ILE A 259 4.95 -3.28 -0.40
CA ILE A 259 6.40 -3.46 -0.28
C ILE A 259 6.71 -4.80 0.41
N HIS A 260 7.48 -5.67 -0.27
CA HIS A 260 7.93 -6.95 0.31
C HIS A 260 9.31 -6.85 0.98
N GLY A 261 10.17 -5.91 0.55
CA GLY A 261 11.47 -5.61 1.18
C GLY A 261 12.59 -6.62 0.94
N GLU A 262 12.32 -7.73 0.26
CA GLU A 262 13.36 -8.62 -0.28
C GLU A 262 14.06 -7.98 -1.47
N ILE A 263 15.34 -8.30 -1.66
CA ILE A 263 16.14 -7.85 -2.80
C ILE A 263 16.34 -9.07 -3.70
N ALA A 264 15.91 -8.96 -4.96
CA ALA A 264 16.14 -9.99 -5.99
C ALA A 264 17.63 -10.12 -6.35
#